data_AF-A0A1V6FEV8-F1
#
_entry.id   AF-A0A1V6FEV8-F1
#
_cell.length_a   1.000
_cell.length_b   1.000
_cell.length_c   1.000
_cell.angle_alpha   90.00
_cell.angle_beta   90.00
_cell.angle_gamma   90.00
#
_symmetry.space_group_name_H-M   'P 1'
#
loop_
_entity.id
_entity.type
_entity.pdbx_description
1 polymer ?
#
loop_
_entity_poly.entity_id
_entity_poly.type
_entity_poly.pdbx_seq_one_letter_code
_entity_poly.pdbx_strand_id
1 'polypeptide(L)'
;MGLYLESGYTSLNKKGEELCGDKVESVMVDGFTTMVLADGMGSGVKANILATLTSKILCTMVSKGISIEDCIDTIIQTLPVCKVRGVAYSTFSVIHINEQGKGYLFEFDNPAAIYYHNGKTEDFQRKEHTICGKKIFSSELNLIPDDVILLMSDGVIHAGIGKVLNLGWLRKDVKEYLDRVVETSMSARCMACLLAAACNDLYIDEPGDDTTVAAVKIRESLNVNLMVGPPVDKEKDDFYVERFLETDGKKVVCGGTSSLIVARYLKEEVKTNYEFPDKEVPPIGFIKGIDLTTEGVLTLRKLLSLSEKYLSPQDLAPKCFKKRDGASLLADMLFEKATKIVFYVGQSINAAHQGLPIDITMKLKLVEMLAQNLRKMGKSIELNYT
;
A
#
# COMPACT_ATOMS: atom_id res chain seq x y z
N MET A 1 9.53 20.29 0.32
CA MET A 1 9.05 18.94 0.64
C MET A 1 9.01 18.14 -0.65
N GLY A 2 9.55 16.92 -0.64
CA GLY A 2 9.44 16.02 -1.79
C GLY A 2 8.01 15.48 -1.91
N LEU A 3 7.61 15.12 -3.12
CA LEU A 3 6.40 14.35 -3.37
C LEU A 3 6.76 12.87 -3.44
N TYR A 4 5.82 12.03 -3.01
CA TYR A 4 5.96 10.59 -3.00
C TYR A 4 4.70 9.98 -3.58
N LEU A 5 4.89 8.98 -4.44
CA LEU A 5 3.80 8.24 -5.04
C LEU A 5 3.57 6.94 -4.28
N GLU A 6 2.41 6.86 -3.64
CA GLU A 6 1.94 5.68 -2.95
C GLU A 6 0.96 4.91 -3.83
N SER A 7 1.03 3.59 -3.80
CA SER A 7 0.07 2.76 -4.52
C SER A 7 -0.33 1.51 -3.74
N GLY A 8 -1.50 0.98 -4.04
CA GLY A 8 -2.03 -0.21 -3.39
C GLY A 8 -3.23 -0.78 -4.13
N TYR A 9 -3.50 -2.06 -3.93
CA TYR A 9 -4.64 -2.73 -4.53
C TYR A 9 -5.19 -3.82 -3.63
N THR A 10 -6.44 -4.21 -3.88
CA THR A 10 -7.16 -5.29 -3.21
C THR A 10 -7.95 -6.05 -4.28
N SER A 11 -7.92 -7.38 -4.20
CA SER A 11 -8.55 -8.28 -5.17
C SER A 11 -9.39 -9.34 -4.46
N LEU A 12 -10.58 -9.58 -5.01
CA LEU A 12 -11.49 -10.65 -4.64
C LEU A 12 -11.48 -11.70 -5.75
N ASN A 13 -11.41 -12.96 -5.36
CA ASN A 13 -11.61 -14.06 -6.29
C ASN A 13 -13.11 -14.32 -6.42
N LYS A 14 -13.56 -14.59 -7.63
CA LYS A 14 -14.89 -15.17 -7.86
C LYS A 14 -15.09 -16.44 -7.03
N LYS A 15 -16.29 -16.60 -6.49
CA LYS A 15 -16.68 -17.81 -5.74
C LYS A 15 -16.43 -19.07 -6.57
N GLY A 16 -15.66 -19.99 -6.00
CA GLY A 16 -15.31 -21.28 -6.61
C GLY A 16 -14.01 -21.27 -7.41
N GLU A 17 -13.39 -20.11 -7.61
CA GLU A 17 -12.09 -19.99 -8.29
C GLU A 17 -10.93 -19.82 -7.30
N GLU A 18 -9.83 -20.51 -7.55
CA GLU A 18 -8.61 -20.40 -6.71
C GLU A 18 -7.75 -19.17 -7.07
N LEU A 19 -7.88 -18.68 -8.31
CA LEU A 19 -7.09 -17.57 -8.84
C LEU A 19 -8.01 -16.46 -9.33
N CYS A 20 -7.70 -15.22 -8.96
CA CYS A 20 -8.35 -14.04 -9.50
C CYS A 20 -8.03 -13.90 -10.99
N GLY A 21 -9.05 -13.70 -11.82
CA GLY A 21 -8.95 -13.34 -13.22
C GLY A 21 -8.30 -11.98 -13.48
N ASP A 22 -8.24 -11.13 -12.47
CA ASP A 22 -7.61 -9.81 -12.52
C ASP A 22 -6.14 -9.85 -12.08
N LYS A 23 -5.35 -8.90 -12.59
CA LYS A 23 -3.97 -8.72 -12.18
C LYS A 23 -3.58 -7.25 -12.11
N VAL A 24 -2.95 -6.88 -10.99
CA VAL A 24 -2.22 -5.61 -10.85
C VAL A 24 -0.72 -5.88 -10.90
N GLU A 25 -0.01 -5.09 -11.72
CA GLU A 25 1.44 -5.08 -11.81
C GLU A 25 1.93 -3.62 -11.69
N SER A 26 3.05 -3.40 -11.00
CA SER A 26 3.61 -2.07 -10.81
C SER A 26 5.14 -2.11 -10.80
N VAL A 27 5.77 -1.16 -11.48
CA VAL A 27 7.23 -0.97 -11.51
C VAL A 27 7.58 0.49 -11.37
N MET A 28 8.74 0.74 -10.75
CA MET A 28 9.34 2.07 -10.67
C MET A 28 10.66 2.05 -11.44
N VAL A 29 10.77 2.90 -12.46
CA VAL A 29 11.93 3.01 -13.35
C VAL A 29 12.20 4.49 -13.61
N ASP A 30 13.45 4.94 -13.42
CA ASP A 30 13.92 6.30 -13.72
C ASP A 30 13.03 7.44 -13.15
N GLY A 31 12.50 7.27 -11.94
CA GLY A 31 11.63 8.26 -11.29
C GLY A 31 10.17 8.28 -11.79
N PHE A 32 9.79 7.31 -12.61
CA PHE A 32 8.41 7.07 -13.02
C PHE A 32 7.87 5.80 -12.38
N THR A 33 6.61 5.85 -11.98
CA THR A 33 5.84 4.67 -11.57
C THR A 33 4.87 4.31 -12.69
N THR A 34 4.96 3.08 -13.17
CA THR A 34 3.97 2.48 -14.07
C THR A 34 3.16 1.47 -13.28
N MET A 35 1.84 1.63 -13.23
CA MET A 35 0.91 0.67 -12.66
C MET A 35 -0.10 0.25 -13.71
N VAL A 36 -0.36 -1.06 -13.79
CA VAL A 36 -1.34 -1.64 -14.72
C VAL A 36 -2.32 -2.50 -13.94
N LEU A 37 -3.62 -2.23 -14.12
CA LEU A 37 -4.70 -3.15 -13.75
C LEU A 37 -5.21 -3.79 -15.03
N ALA A 38 -5.08 -5.10 -15.16
CA ALA A 38 -5.62 -5.87 -16.26
C ALA A 38 -6.68 -6.85 -15.74
N ASP A 39 -7.78 -6.98 -16.46
CA ASP A 39 -8.84 -7.94 -16.19
C ASP A 39 -8.92 -8.89 -17.38
N GLY A 40 -8.71 -10.17 -17.09
CA GLY A 40 -8.65 -11.23 -18.06
C GLY A 40 -10.04 -11.77 -18.33
N MET A 41 -10.44 -11.86 -19.60
CA MET A 41 -11.79 -12.27 -19.95
C MET A 41 -12.19 -13.62 -19.31
N GLY A 42 -13.20 -13.59 -18.43
CA GLY A 42 -13.73 -14.75 -17.72
C GLY A 42 -13.33 -14.75 -16.26
N SER A 43 -13.03 -15.93 -15.70
CA SER A 43 -12.55 -16.06 -14.32
C SER A 43 -11.59 -17.26 -14.22
N GLY A 44 -10.87 -17.35 -13.12
CA GLY A 44 -9.99 -18.49 -12.83
C GLY A 44 -8.69 -18.51 -13.64
N VAL A 45 -8.12 -19.70 -13.83
CA VAL A 45 -6.76 -19.88 -14.39
C VAL A 45 -6.58 -19.21 -15.76
N LYS A 46 -7.56 -19.33 -16.66
CA LYS A 46 -7.44 -18.76 -18.03
C LYS A 46 -7.43 -17.24 -18.01
N ALA A 47 -8.34 -16.63 -17.25
CA ALA A 47 -8.41 -15.19 -17.06
C ALA A 47 -7.11 -14.68 -16.41
N ASN A 48 -6.65 -15.35 -15.36
CA ASN A 48 -5.42 -14.99 -14.66
C ASN A 48 -4.18 -14.97 -15.59
N ILE A 49 -4.06 -15.94 -16.50
CA ILE A 49 -2.96 -15.98 -17.49
C ILE A 49 -3.07 -14.77 -18.44
N LEU A 50 -4.26 -14.47 -18.96
CA LEU A 50 -4.47 -13.33 -19.85
C LEU A 50 -4.15 -12.00 -19.16
N ALA A 51 -4.65 -11.79 -17.94
CA ALA A 51 -4.37 -10.59 -17.16
C ALA A 51 -2.88 -10.49 -16.79
N THR A 52 -2.23 -11.61 -16.46
CA THR A 52 -0.79 -11.63 -16.14
C THR A 52 0.08 -11.28 -17.35
N LEU A 53 -0.22 -11.82 -18.53
CA LEU A 53 0.52 -11.48 -19.75
C LEU A 53 0.30 -10.00 -20.10
N THR A 54 -0.95 -9.55 -20.09
CA THR A 54 -1.33 -8.16 -20.42
C THR A 54 -0.66 -7.15 -19.47
N SER A 55 -0.81 -7.35 -18.16
CA SER A 55 -0.23 -6.47 -17.15
C SER A 55 1.30 -6.44 -17.22
N LYS A 56 1.98 -7.58 -17.40
CA LYS A 56 3.45 -7.61 -17.52
C LYS A 56 3.97 -6.96 -18.79
N ILE A 57 3.34 -7.22 -19.94
CA ILE A 57 3.73 -6.61 -21.22
C ILE A 57 3.60 -5.10 -21.12
N LEU A 58 2.42 -4.60 -20.72
CA LEU A 58 2.15 -3.17 -20.58
C LEU A 58 3.10 -2.52 -19.57
N CYS A 59 3.23 -3.10 -18.38
CA CYS A 59 4.05 -2.53 -17.32
C CYS A 59 5.52 -2.42 -17.75
N THR A 60 6.04 -3.43 -18.47
CA THR A 60 7.43 -3.45 -18.96
C THR A 60 7.66 -2.50 -20.13
N MET A 61 6.75 -2.46 -21.10
CA MET A 61 6.93 -1.65 -22.31
C MET A 61 6.72 -0.16 -22.03
N VAL A 62 5.68 0.18 -21.28
CA VAL A 62 5.36 1.56 -20.91
C VAL A 62 6.42 2.15 -19.98
N SER A 63 6.95 1.37 -19.03
CA SER A 63 8.07 1.84 -18.18
C SER A 63 9.37 2.09 -18.94
N LYS A 64 9.51 1.57 -20.16
CA LYS A 64 10.64 1.83 -21.07
C LYS A 64 10.35 2.92 -22.11
N GLY A 65 9.20 3.61 -22.00
CA GLY A 65 8.82 4.68 -22.90
C GLY A 65 8.39 4.23 -24.29
N ILE A 66 7.99 2.96 -24.46
CA ILE A 66 7.41 2.47 -25.72
C ILE A 66 6.00 3.05 -25.88
N SER A 67 5.63 3.38 -27.12
CA SER A 67 4.31 3.94 -27.44
C SER A 67 3.17 3.00 -27.04
N ILE A 68 2.01 3.55 -26.67
CA ILE A 68 0.86 2.73 -26.30
C ILE A 68 0.39 1.89 -27.49
N GLU A 69 0.50 2.43 -28.71
CA GLU A 69 0.19 1.77 -29.97
C GLU A 69 0.97 0.47 -30.15
N ASP A 70 2.31 0.53 -30.00
CA ASP A 70 3.18 -0.64 -30.11
C ASP A 70 2.92 -1.64 -28.97
N CYS A 71 2.60 -1.14 -27.78
CA CYS A 71 2.22 -1.99 -26.64
C CYS A 71 0.95 -2.81 -26.95
N ILE A 72 -0.08 -2.16 -27.50
CA ILE A 72 -1.35 -2.81 -27.85
C ILE A 72 -1.15 -3.83 -28.97
N ASP A 73 -0.39 -3.48 -30.01
CA ASP A 73 -0.09 -4.41 -31.10
C ASP A 73 0.64 -5.66 -30.57
N THR A 74 1.61 -5.47 -29.67
CA THR A 74 2.32 -6.58 -29.02
C THR A 74 1.37 -7.48 -28.23
N ILE A 75 0.41 -6.91 -27.48
CA ILE A 75 -0.59 -7.68 -26.72
C ILE A 75 -1.47 -8.49 -27.66
N ILE A 76 -1.98 -7.88 -28.74
CA ILE A 76 -2.83 -8.55 -29.73
C ILE A 76 -2.09 -9.73 -30.37
N GLN A 77 -0.81 -9.56 -30.69
CA GLN A 77 0.02 -10.61 -31.29
C GLN A 77 0.42 -11.72 -30.30
N THR A 78 0.50 -11.40 -29.00
CA THR A 78 0.98 -12.34 -27.96
C THR A 78 -0.14 -13.12 -27.29
N LEU A 79 -1.32 -12.51 -27.10
CA LEU A 79 -2.38 -13.14 -26.31
C LEU A 79 -3.02 -14.34 -27.05
N PRO A 80 -3.21 -15.48 -26.38
CA PRO A 80 -3.81 -16.66 -26.99
C PRO A 80 -5.31 -16.46 -27.26
N VAL A 81 -5.74 -16.69 -28.50
CA VAL A 81 -7.16 -16.61 -28.89
C VAL A 81 -7.99 -17.65 -28.15
N CYS A 82 -8.99 -17.20 -27.39
CA CYS A 82 -9.90 -18.12 -26.72
C CYS A 82 -10.69 -18.93 -27.75
N LYS A 83 -10.48 -20.24 -27.81
CA LYS A 83 -11.15 -21.15 -28.78
C LYS A 83 -12.69 -21.12 -28.72
N VAL A 84 -13.26 -20.76 -27.56
CA VAL A 84 -14.72 -20.73 -27.34
C VAL A 84 -15.33 -19.41 -27.78
N ARG A 85 -14.65 -18.28 -27.51
CA ARG A 85 -15.17 -16.93 -27.77
C ARG A 85 -14.59 -16.29 -29.04
N GLY A 86 -13.57 -16.90 -29.63
CA GLY A 86 -12.88 -16.40 -30.82
C GLY A 86 -12.04 -15.15 -30.62
N VAL A 87 -11.83 -14.69 -29.37
CA VAL A 87 -11.08 -13.47 -29.04
C VAL A 87 -10.11 -13.74 -27.90
N ALA A 88 -8.85 -13.31 -28.05
CA ALA A 88 -7.90 -13.14 -26.95
C ALA A 88 -8.12 -11.74 -26.39
N TYR A 89 -8.68 -11.59 -25.19
CA TYR A 89 -9.05 -10.27 -24.70
C TYR A 89 -8.78 -10.12 -23.21
N SER A 90 -8.13 -9.02 -22.87
CA SER A 90 -8.00 -8.53 -21.50
C SER A 90 -8.20 -7.03 -21.56
N THR A 91 -9.08 -6.52 -20.71
CA THR A 91 -9.26 -5.08 -20.51
C THR A 91 -8.13 -4.58 -19.61
N PHE A 92 -7.81 -3.29 -19.69
CA PHE A 92 -6.75 -2.74 -18.86
C PHE A 92 -6.87 -1.24 -18.59
N SER A 93 -6.20 -0.82 -17.53
CA SER A 93 -5.92 0.57 -17.21
C SER A 93 -4.44 0.71 -16.88
N VAL A 94 -3.76 1.67 -17.49
CA VAL A 94 -2.34 1.95 -17.27
C VAL A 94 -2.19 3.36 -16.73
N ILE A 95 -1.56 3.50 -15.57
CA ILE A 95 -1.08 4.78 -15.04
C ILE A 95 0.43 4.81 -15.22
N HIS A 96 0.96 5.86 -15.84
CA HIS A 96 2.39 6.13 -15.89
C HIS A 96 2.64 7.58 -15.51
N ILE A 97 3.37 7.78 -14.41
CA ILE A 97 3.42 9.08 -13.74
C ILE A 97 4.75 9.25 -13.02
N ASN A 98 5.29 10.47 -13.02
CA ASN A 98 6.52 10.80 -12.31
C ASN A 98 6.24 11.28 -10.88
N GLU A 99 7.32 11.47 -10.12
CA GLU A 99 7.27 12.02 -8.76
C GLU A 99 6.64 13.43 -8.67
N GLN A 100 6.54 14.17 -9.78
CA GLN A 100 5.89 15.49 -9.82
C GLN A 100 4.38 15.42 -10.06
N GLY A 101 3.79 14.22 -10.15
CA GLY A 101 2.38 14.05 -10.45
C GLY A 101 2.02 14.19 -11.93
N LYS A 102 3.01 14.30 -12.82
CA LYS A 102 2.80 14.45 -14.27
C LYS A 102 2.90 13.11 -14.97
N GLY A 103 1.98 12.85 -15.88
CA GLY A 103 1.94 11.57 -16.57
C GLY A 103 0.73 11.40 -17.48
N TYR A 104 0.36 10.15 -17.69
CA TYR A 104 -0.80 9.77 -18.48
C TYR A 104 -1.51 8.55 -17.90
N LEU A 105 -2.81 8.51 -18.14
CA LEU A 105 -3.69 7.37 -17.88
C LEU A 105 -4.21 6.87 -19.23
N PHE A 106 -4.03 5.58 -19.51
CA PHE A 106 -4.66 4.90 -20.63
C PHE A 106 -5.70 3.91 -20.12
N GLU A 107 -6.87 3.86 -20.76
CA GLU A 107 -7.97 3.00 -20.38
C GLU A 107 -8.50 2.26 -21.62
N PHE A 108 -8.64 0.95 -21.50
CA PHE A 108 -9.18 0.08 -22.52
C PHE A 108 -10.21 -0.88 -21.90
N ASP A 109 -11.49 -0.63 -22.18
CA ASP A 109 -12.67 -1.40 -21.76
C ASP A 109 -12.87 -1.63 -20.24
N ASN A 110 -11.88 -1.34 -19.39
CA ASN A 110 -12.08 -1.24 -17.95
C ASN A 110 -13.08 -0.11 -17.62
N PRO A 111 -13.81 -0.22 -16.50
CA PRO A 111 -14.55 0.91 -15.96
C PRO A 111 -13.66 2.15 -15.84
N ALA A 112 -14.23 3.28 -16.25
CA ALA A 112 -13.56 4.57 -16.22
C ALA A 112 -13.02 4.89 -14.81
N ALA A 113 -11.72 5.14 -14.71
CA ALA A 113 -11.02 5.55 -13.49
C ALA A 113 -11.72 6.74 -12.83
N ILE A 114 -11.68 6.75 -11.50
CA ILE A 114 -12.23 7.82 -10.66
C ILE A 114 -11.07 8.69 -10.19
N TYR A 115 -11.19 9.99 -10.40
CA TYR A 115 -10.28 10.98 -9.81
C TYR A 115 -10.86 11.41 -8.46
N TYR A 116 -10.06 11.41 -7.41
CA TYR A 116 -10.46 11.94 -6.11
C TYR A 116 -9.56 13.14 -5.79
N HIS A 117 -10.19 14.30 -5.66
CA HIS A 117 -9.54 15.60 -5.52
C HIS A 117 -10.31 16.44 -4.51
N ASN A 118 -9.59 17.08 -3.57
CA ASN A 118 -10.18 17.97 -2.57
C ASN A 118 -11.40 17.38 -1.82
N GLY A 119 -11.35 16.08 -1.52
CA GLY A 119 -12.41 15.40 -0.78
C GLY A 119 -13.61 14.95 -1.62
N LYS A 120 -13.55 15.05 -2.95
CA LYS A 120 -14.65 14.67 -3.85
C LYS A 120 -14.17 13.88 -5.07
N THR A 121 -15.07 13.06 -5.59
CA THR A 121 -14.85 12.28 -6.81
C THR A 121 -15.24 13.06 -8.08
N GLU A 122 -14.32 13.11 -9.03
CA GLU A 122 -14.41 13.78 -10.31
C GLU A 122 -14.08 12.82 -11.46
N ASP A 123 -14.23 13.31 -12.69
CA ASP A 123 -13.95 12.54 -13.90
C ASP A 123 -12.79 13.17 -14.67
N PHE A 124 -11.86 12.33 -15.14
CA PHE A 124 -10.81 12.79 -16.05
C PHE A 124 -11.36 13.23 -17.39
N GLN A 125 -10.72 14.24 -17.99
CA GLN A 125 -10.91 14.60 -19.39
C GLN A 125 -10.26 13.55 -20.28
N ARG A 126 -11.08 12.80 -21.01
CA ARG A 126 -10.66 11.69 -21.85
C ARG A 126 -10.62 12.09 -23.32
N LYS A 127 -9.52 11.77 -23.99
CA LYS A 127 -9.39 11.79 -25.45
C LYS A 127 -9.57 10.36 -25.96
N GLU A 128 -10.50 10.16 -26.89
CA GLU A 128 -10.72 8.87 -27.53
C GLU A 128 -9.75 8.69 -28.71
N HIS A 129 -9.11 7.53 -28.76
CA HIS A 129 -8.23 7.08 -29.84
C HIS A 129 -8.75 5.78 -30.42
N THR A 130 -8.52 5.56 -31.70
CA THR A 130 -8.76 4.25 -32.33
C THR A 130 -7.42 3.64 -32.72
N ILE A 131 -7.00 2.60 -32.00
CA ILE A 131 -5.72 1.89 -32.19
C ILE A 131 -6.03 0.45 -32.56
N CYS A 132 -5.52 -0.04 -33.68
CA CYS A 132 -5.81 -1.39 -34.18
C CYS A 132 -7.33 -1.74 -34.22
N GLY A 133 -8.17 -0.76 -34.54
CA GLY A 133 -9.64 -0.91 -34.56
C GLY A 133 -10.32 -0.98 -33.19
N LYS A 134 -9.56 -0.72 -32.10
CA LYS A 134 -10.04 -0.69 -30.72
C LYS A 134 -10.09 0.75 -30.19
N LYS A 135 -11.12 1.05 -29.41
CA LYS A 135 -11.29 2.38 -28.77
C LYS A 135 -10.51 2.42 -27.46
N ILE A 136 -9.67 3.42 -27.30
CA ILE A 136 -8.84 3.59 -26.11
C ILE A 136 -8.93 5.03 -25.67
N PHE A 137 -9.04 5.23 -24.36
CA PHE A 137 -9.08 6.58 -23.79
C PHE A 137 -7.73 6.93 -23.20
N SER A 138 -7.27 8.16 -23.46
CA SER A 138 -6.11 8.73 -22.81
C SER A 138 -6.50 9.95 -22.00
N SER A 139 -5.94 10.10 -20.80
CA SER A 139 -6.05 11.31 -19.99
C SER A 139 -4.66 11.79 -19.59
N GLU A 140 -4.39 13.09 -19.73
CA GLU A 140 -3.18 13.71 -19.20
C GLU A 140 -3.32 13.87 -17.69
N LEU A 141 -2.28 13.50 -16.94
CA LEU A 141 -2.26 13.59 -15.48
C LEU A 141 -1.38 14.76 -15.05
N ASN A 142 -1.89 15.56 -14.13
CA ASN A 142 -1.17 16.62 -13.44
C ASN A 142 -1.68 16.69 -12.00
N LEU A 143 -1.33 15.68 -11.21
CA LEU A 143 -1.79 15.49 -9.84
C LEU A 143 -1.10 16.45 -8.89
N ILE A 144 -1.85 16.94 -7.89
CA ILE A 144 -1.33 17.72 -6.77
C ILE A 144 -1.42 16.92 -5.47
N PRO A 145 -0.70 17.29 -4.39
CA PRO A 145 -0.73 16.54 -3.13
C PRO A 145 -2.15 16.16 -2.67
N ASP A 146 -2.28 14.92 -2.19
CA ASP A 146 -3.51 14.26 -1.76
C ASP A 146 -4.50 13.85 -2.86
N ASP A 147 -4.19 14.11 -4.12
CA ASP A 147 -4.93 13.53 -5.24
C ASP A 147 -4.78 12.01 -5.30
N VAL A 148 -5.88 11.34 -5.64
CA VAL A 148 -5.93 9.89 -5.82
C VAL A 148 -6.57 9.51 -7.15
N ILE A 149 -5.98 8.54 -7.82
CA ILE A 149 -6.55 7.86 -8.97
C ILE A 149 -7.00 6.49 -8.50
N LEU A 150 -8.29 6.16 -8.64
CA LEU A 150 -8.82 4.81 -8.41
C LEU A 150 -9.11 4.12 -9.74
N LEU A 151 -8.53 2.94 -9.93
CA LEU A 151 -8.79 2.00 -11.01
C LEU A 151 -9.63 0.84 -10.48
N MET A 152 -10.49 0.27 -11.32
CA MET A 152 -11.32 -0.88 -10.96
C MET A 152 -11.54 -1.79 -12.16
N SER A 153 -11.72 -3.09 -11.91
CA SER A 153 -12.26 -4.04 -12.89
C SER A 153 -13.79 -3.99 -12.92
N ASP A 154 -14.39 -4.65 -13.90
CA ASP A 154 -15.84 -4.66 -14.09
C ASP A 154 -16.59 -5.31 -12.91
N GLY A 155 -15.93 -6.20 -12.15
CA GLY A 155 -16.43 -6.78 -10.91
C GLY A 155 -16.95 -5.75 -9.90
N VAL A 156 -16.34 -4.55 -9.84
CA VAL A 156 -16.87 -3.47 -8.98
C VAL A 156 -18.25 -3.03 -9.43
N ILE A 157 -18.46 -2.88 -10.74
CA ILE A 157 -19.74 -2.48 -11.32
C ILE A 157 -20.75 -3.64 -11.27
N HIS A 158 -20.27 -4.88 -11.38
CA HIS A 158 -21.08 -6.09 -11.26
C HIS A 158 -21.43 -6.46 -9.81
N ALA A 159 -20.90 -5.74 -8.82
CA ALA A 159 -21.16 -6.00 -7.41
C ALA A 159 -22.66 -5.94 -7.11
N GLY A 160 -23.15 -7.00 -6.46
CA GLY A 160 -24.55 -7.13 -6.05
C GLY A 160 -25.56 -7.49 -7.14
N ILE A 161 -25.15 -7.65 -8.42
CA ILE A 161 -26.07 -8.06 -9.51
C ILE A 161 -26.81 -9.34 -9.12
N GLY A 162 -28.15 -9.30 -9.18
CA GLY A 162 -29.01 -10.46 -8.95
C GLY A 162 -29.07 -10.94 -7.49
N LYS A 163 -28.39 -10.23 -6.58
CA LYS A 163 -28.42 -10.47 -5.13
C LYS A 163 -29.07 -9.28 -4.43
N VAL A 164 -28.29 -8.21 -4.24
CA VAL A 164 -28.69 -7.01 -3.50
C VAL A 164 -29.19 -5.91 -4.44
N LEU A 165 -28.70 -5.90 -5.69
CA LEU A 165 -28.98 -4.88 -6.70
C LEU A 165 -29.45 -5.51 -8.01
N ASN A 166 -30.38 -4.83 -8.70
CA ASN A 166 -30.91 -5.32 -9.99
C ASN A 166 -29.96 -5.08 -11.16
N LEU A 167 -29.21 -3.97 -11.14
CA LEU A 167 -28.33 -3.53 -12.25
C LEU A 167 -26.85 -3.50 -11.85
N GLY A 168 -26.51 -4.02 -10.68
CA GLY A 168 -25.17 -3.91 -10.10
C GLY A 168 -24.93 -2.56 -9.46
N TRP A 169 -23.66 -2.28 -9.14
CA TRP A 169 -23.26 -1.05 -8.47
C TRP A 169 -22.80 -0.02 -9.50
N LEU A 170 -23.72 0.86 -9.89
CA LEU A 170 -23.43 1.84 -10.95
C LEU A 170 -22.28 2.75 -10.52
N ARG A 171 -21.44 3.15 -11.48
CA ARG A 171 -20.27 4.01 -11.21
C ARG A 171 -20.62 5.30 -10.44
N LYS A 172 -21.80 5.88 -10.70
CA LYS A 172 -22.29 7.05 -9.94
C LYS A 172 -22.48 6.74 -8.43
N ASP A 173 -22.98 5.55 -8.11
CA ASP A 173 -23.25 5.13 -6.74
C ASP A 173 -21.94 4.74 -6.04
N VAL A 174 -20.96 4.22 -6.80
CA VAL A 174 -19.57 4.03 -6.34
C VAL A 174 -18.93 5.38 -5.97
N LYS A 175 -19.08 6.39 -6.82
CA LYS A 175 -18.61 7.76 -6.54
C LYS A 175 -19.24 8.34 -5.27
N GLU A 176 -20.56 8.26 -5.15
CA GLU A 176 -21.30 8.70 -3.96
C GLU A 176 -20.90 7.93 -2.69
N TYR A 177 -20.55 6.65 -2.80
CA TYR A 177 -20.00 5.89 -1.70
C TYR A 177 -18.62 6.43 -1.29
N LEU A 178 -17.70 6.55 -2.25
CA LEU A 178 -16.34 7.07 -1.99
C LEU A 178 -16.37 8.45 -1.34
N ASP A 179 -17.21 9.36 -1.84
CA ASP A 179 -17.39 10.71 -1.27
C ASP A 179 -17.83 10.71 0.21
N ARG A 180 -18.51 9.65 0.67
CA ARG A 180 -18.99 9.53 2.06
C ARG A 180 -17.99 8.90 3.00
N VAL A 181 -17.18 7.95 2.51
CA VAL A 181 -16.37 7.09 3.37
C VAL A 181 -14.87 7.37 3.29
N VAL A 182 -14.40 7.98 2.20
CA VAL A 182 -12.98 8.27 1.99
C VAL A 182 -12.61 9.55 2.72
N GLU A 183 -11.54 9.48 3.49
CA GLU A 183 -10.90 10.65 4.11
C GLU A 183 -9.58 10.94 3.39
N THR A 184 -9.23 12.22 3.21
CA THR A 184 -7.98 12.63 2.53
C THR A 184 -6.73 12.05 3.20
N SER A 185 -6.76 11.75 4.50
CA SER A 185 -5.64 11.14 5.22
C SER A 185 -5.38 9.67 4.90
N MET A 186 -6.35 8.96 4.30
CA MET A 186 -6.22 7.54 4.00
C MET A 186 -5.11 7.27 2.98
N SER A 187 -4.47 6.10 3.10
CA SER A 187 -3.51 5.63 2.10
C SER A 187 -4.22 5.10 0.84
N ALA A 188 -3.51 5.04 -0.28
CA ALA A 188 -4.04 4.45 -1.51
C ALA A 188 -4.57 3.02 -1.27
N ARG A 189 -3.83 2.20 -0.51
CA ARG A 189 -4.25 0.83 -0.18
C ARG A 189 -5.49 0.79 0.70
N CYS A 190 -5.63 1.72 1.65
CA CYS A 190 -6.83 1.81 2.47
C CYS A 190 -8.06 2.11 1.63
N MET A 191 -7.97 3.07 0.70
CA MET A 191 -9.08 3.39 -0.20
C MET A 191 -9.45 2.21 -1.10
N ALA A 192 -8.45 1.51 -1.67
CA ALA A 192 -8.68 0.32 -2.49
C ALA A 192 -9.36 -0.81 -1.70
N CYS A 193 -8.87 -1.10 -0.48
CA CYS A 193 -9.44 -2.11 0.38
C CYS A 193 -10.86 -1.77 0.82
N LEU A 194 -11.14 -0.49 1.11
CA LEU A 194 -12.46 -0.03 1.52
C LEU A 194 -13.50 -0.25 0.42
N LEU A 195 -13.17 0.11 -0.82
CA LEU A 195 -14.06 -0.11 -1.95
C LEU A 195 -14.24 -1.61 -2.25
N ALA A 196 -13.17 -2.39 -2.23
CA ALA A 196 -13.25 -3.85 -2.44
C ALA A 196 -14.06 -4.55 -1.34
N ALA A 197 -13.92 -4.13 -0.07
CA ALA A 197 -14.72 -4.65 1.02
C ALA A 197 -16.22 -4.36 0.83
N ALA A 198 -16.57 -3.15 0.38
CA ALA A 198 -17.95 -2.82 0.03
C ALA A 198 -18.50 -3.68 -1.12
N CYS A 199 -17.67 -3.98 -2.13
CA CYS A 199 -18.06 -4.95 -3.17
C CYS A 199 -18.32 -6.34 -2.58
N ASN A 200 -17.45 -6.82 -1.68
CA ASN A 200 -17.64 -8.11 -1.02
C ASN A 200 -18.93 -8.16 -0.17
N ASP A 201 -19.27 -7.07 0.52
CA ASP A 201 -20.53 -6.94 1.26
C ASP A 201 -21.74 -7.01 0.31
N LEU A 202 -21.69 -6.31 -0.84
CA LEU A 202 -22.73 -6.38 -1.88
C LEU A 202 -22.84 -7.78 -2.50
N TYR A 203 -21.75 -8.54 -2.53
CA TYR A 203 -21.74 -9.93 -2.94
C TYR A 203 -22.22 -10.91 -1.87
N ILE A 204 -22.45 -10.45 -0.64
CA ILE A 204 -22.82 -11.29 0.51
C ILE A 204 -21.72 -12.34 0.75
N ASP A 205 -20.46 -11.89 0.82
CA ASP A 205 -19.27 -12.73 1.02
C ASP A 205 -19.05 -13.82 -0.05
N GLU A 206 -19.74 -13.69 -1.17
CA GLU A 206 -19.71 -14.66 -2.26
C GLU A 206 -19.56 -13.93 -3.60
N PRO A 207 -18.33 -13.47 -3.92
CA PRO A 207 -18.06 -12.70 -5.13
C PRO A 207 -18.57 -13.41 -6.39
N GLY A 208 -19.45 -12.73 -7.13
CA GLY A 208 -20.03 -13.24 -8.37
C GLY A 208 -19.08 -13.13 -9.57
N ASP A 209 -18.08 -12.25 -9.44
CA ASP A 209 -17.04 -11.99 -10.41
C ASP A 209 -15.70 -11.79 -9.72
N ASP A 210 -14.62 -11.84 -10.49
CA ASP A 210 -13.33 -11.35 -10.02
C ASP A 210 -13.43 -9.83 -9.86
N THR A 211 -12.91 -9.28 -8.77
CA THR A 211 -13.08 -7.85 -8.45
C THR A 211 -11.80 -7.29 -7.90
N THR A 212 -11.24 -6.31 -8.59
CA THR A 212 -10.01 -5.66 -8.17
C THR A 212 -10.15 -4.15 -8.19
N VAL A 213 -9.69 -3.54 -7.10
CA VAL A 213 -9.54 -2.09 -6.98
C VAL A 213 -8.07 -1.79 -6.79
N ALA A 214 -7.54 -0.87 -7.58
CA ALA A 214 -6.20 -0.33 -7.41
C ALA A 214 -6.27 1.19 -7.23
N ALA A 215 -5.35 1.75 -6.46
CA ALA A 215 -5.27 3.18 -6.24
C ALA A 215 -3.83 3.66 -6.28
N VAL A 216 -3.66 4.88 -6.80
CA VAL A 216 -2.41 5.64 -6.79
C VAL A 216 -2.68 6.99 -6.14
N LYS A 217 -1.90 7.35 -5.13
CA LYS A 217 -1.99 8.61 -4.39
C LYS A 217 -0.66 9.34 -4.45
N ILE A 218 -0.71 10.64 -4.77
CA ILE A 218 0.44 11.52 -4.57
C ILE A 218 0.35 12.19 -3.20
N ARG A 219 1.46 12.25 -2.48
CA ARG A 219 1.48 12.84 -1.14
C ARG A 219 2.82 13.48 -0.82
N GLU A 220 2.84 14.29 0.22
CA GLU A 220 4.10 14.80 0.76
C GLU A 220 4.92 13.68 1.41
N SER A 221 6.23 13.73 1.22
CA SER A 221 7.15 12.80 1.87
C SER A 221 7.14 12.99 3.40
N LEU A 222 6.81 11.92 4.12
CA LEU A 222 7.01 11.83 5.56
C LEU A 222 8.18 10.90 5.89
N ASN A 223 9.20 11.45 6.56
CA ASN A 223 10.33 10.69 7.10
C ASN A 223 10.01 10.21 8.53
N VAL A 224 10.28 8.95 8.83
CA VAL A 224 10.12 8.37 10.17
C VAL A 224 11.40 7.67 10.60
N ASN A 225 11.89 8.01 11.78
CA ASN A 225 13.10 7.43 12.35
C ASN A 225 12.71 6.54 13.52
N LEU A 226 13.12 5.28 13.49
CA LEU A 226 12.85 4.29 14.53
C LEU A 226 14.14 3.86 15.22
N MET A 227 14.28 4.14 16.50
CA MET A 227 15.33 3.55 17.34
C MET A 227 14.82 2.27 18.01
N VAL A 228 15.48 1.14 17.76
CA VAL A 228 15.07 -0.18 18.25
C VAL A 228 16.22 -0.85 19.00
N GLY A 229 16.09 -0.92 20.32
CA GLY A 229 17.12 -1.49 21.20
C GLY A 229 18.34 -0.55 21.40
N PRO A 230 19.14 -0.76 22.45
CA PRO A 230 20.26 0.13 22.76
C PRO A 230 21.53 -0.24 21.97
N PRO A 231 22.43 0.73 21.72
CA PRO A 231 23.73 0.49 21.07
C PRO A 231 24.55 -0.58 21.80
N VAL A 232 25.46 -1.26 21.09
CA VAL A 232 26.35 -2.28 21.71
C VAL A 232 27.25 -1.65 22.76
N ASP A 233 27.82 -0.50 22.42
CA ASP A 233 28.78 0.23 23.24
C ASP A 233 28.08 1.38 23.95
N LYS A 234 27.97 1.26 25.28
CA LYS A 234 27.30 2.26 26.13
C LYS A 234 27.98 3.62 26.10
N GLU A 235 29.29 3.67 25.86
CA GLU A 235 30.02 4.94 25.74
C GLU A 235 29.62 5.71 24.47
N LYS A 236 28.98 5.03 23.51
CA LYS A 236 28.45 5.61 22.27
C LYS A 236 26.96 5.86 22.31
N ASP A 237 26.28 5.63 23.43
CA ASP A 237 24.85 5.90 23.59
C ASP A 237 24.50 7.31 23.09
N ASP A 238 25.19 8.33 23.64
CA ASP A 238 24.90 9.73 23.36
C ASP A 238 25.16 10.08 21.89
N PHE A 239 26.21 9.51 21.27
CA PHE A 239 26.51 9.68 19.85
C PHE A 239 25.38 9.15 18.94
N TYR A 240 24.85 7.97 19.22
CA TYR A 240 23.77 7.40 18.40
C TYR A 240 22.42 8.07 18.66
N VAL A 241 22.15 8.52 19.89
CA VAL A 241 20.96 9.31 20.20
C VAL A 241 21.01 10.67 19.51
N GLU A 242 22.15 11.36 19.53
CA GLU A 242 22.36 12.63 18.82
C GLU A 242 22.03 12.48 17.34
N ARG A 243 22.67 11.52 16.66
CA ARG A 243 22.42 11.25 15.23
C ARG A 243 20.96 10.90 14.93
N PHE A 244 20.31 10.14 15.81
CA PHE A 244 18.89 9.82 15.70
C PHE A 244 18.00 11.06 15.80
N LEU A 245 18.30 11.97 16.72
CA LEU A 245 17.54 13.21 16.94
C LEU A 245 17.78 14.26 15.84
N GLU A 246 19.00 14.36 15.32
CA GLU A 246 19.38 15.28 14.23
C GLU A 246 18.76 14.93 12.87
N THR A 247 18.45 13.65 12.65
CA THR A 247 17.88 13.20 11.38
C THR A 247 16.47 13.78 11.24
N ASP A 248 16.10 14.33 10.08
CA ASP A 248 14.78 14.98 9.91
C ASP A 248 13.60 13.98 10.01
N GLY A 249 12.41 14.48 10.40
CA GLY A 249 11.16 13.71 10.45
C GLY A 249 10.73 13.23 11.83
N LYS A 250 9.77 12.31 11.86
CA LYS A 250 9.20 11.78 13.10
C LYS A 250 10.22 10.92 13.87
N LYS A 251 10.13 10.94 15.20
CA LYS A 251 11.03 10.21 16.12
C LYS A 251 10.24 9.17 16.89
N VAL A 252 10.64 7.91 16.76
CA VAL A 252 10.02 6.78 17.44
C VAL A 252 11.09 5.99 18.18
N VAL A 253 10.82 5.64 19.44
CA VAL A 253 11.72 4.83 20.26
C VAL A 253 10.99 3.56 20.70
N CYS A 254 11.57 2.40 20.38
CA CYS A 254 11.04 1.08 20.71
C CYS A 254 12.05 0.35 21.61
N GLY A 255 11.72 0.17 22.89
CA GLY A 255 12.62 -0.44 23.85
C GLY A 255 12.58 0.24 25.21
N GLY A 256 12.37 -0.52 26.29
CA GLY A 256 12.48 0.01 27.66
C GLY A 256 13.86 0.59 27.98
N THR A 257 14.94 -0.09 27.56
CA THR A 257 16.30 0.43 27.77
C THR A 257 16.61 1.61 26.84
N SER A 258 16.18 1.54 25.59
CA SER A 258 16.36 2.63 24.61
C SER A 258 15.64 3.90 25.04
N SER A 259 14.42 3.79 25.56
CA SER A 259 13.64 4.93 26.04
C SER A 259 14.31 5.63 27.22
N LEU A 260 14.91 4.88 28.14
CA LEU A 260 15.69 5.44 29.25
C LEU A 260 16.96 6.16 28.78
N ILE A 261 17.68 5.62 27.79
CA ILE A 261 18.88 6.26 27.21
C ILE A 261 18.50 7.58 26.52
N VAL A 262 17.46 7.57 25.69
CA VAL A 262 16.98 8.77 25.00
C VAL A 262 16.47 9.82 25.99
N ALA A 263 15.71 9.41 27.01
CA ALA A 263 15.21 10.31 28.05
C ALA A 263 16.37 10.94 28.85
N ARG A 264 17.40 10.15 29.20
CA ARG A 264 18.63 10.64 29.85
C ARG A 264 19.32 11.71 29.01
N TYR A 265 19.51 11.45 27.71
CA TYR A 265 20.14 12.39 26.79
C TYR A 265 19.37 13.71 26.68
N LEU A 266 18.04 13.61 26.57
CA LEU A 266 17.14 14.78 26.48
C LEU A 266 16.93 15.50 27.81
N LYS A 267 17.40 14.94 28.94
CA LYS A 267 17.11 15.41 30.31
C LYS A 267 15.61 15.48 30.59
N GLU A 268 14.88 14.49 30.11
CA GLU A 268 13.43 14.35 30.26
C GLU A 268 13.11 13.02 30.98
N GLU A 269 11.85 12.83 31.39
CA GLU A 269 11.39 11.61 32.05
C GLU A 269 10.55 10.74 31.12
N VAL A 270 10.65 9.41 31.27
CA VAL A 270 9.75 8.46 30.60
C VAL A 270 8.46 8.36 31.40
N LYS A 271 7.34 8.82 30.83
CA LYS A 271 6.00 8.68 31.44
C LYS A 271 5.25 7.53 30.78
N THR A 272 4.87 6.52 31.55
CA THR A 272 4.12 5.37 31.05
C THR A 272 2.62 5.67 31.03
N ASN A 273 1.95 5.36 29.91
CA ASN A 273 0.50 5.36 29.86
C ASN A 273 -0.03 4.03 30.43
N TYR A 274 -0.89 4.05 31.45
CA TYR A 274 -1.45 2.83 32.03
C TYR A 274 -2.74 2.35 31.34
N GLU A 275 -3.10 2.93 30.19
CA GLU A 275 -4.19 2.44 29.36
C GLU A 275 -3.75 1.20 28.55
N PHE A 276 -4.59 0.16 28.56
CA PHE A 276 -4.39 -1.09 27.81
C PHE A 276 -5.54 -1.32 26.81
N PRO A 277 -5.56 -0.64 25.65
CA PRO A 277 -6.59 -0.83 24.64
C PRO A 277 -6.63 -2.26 24.06
N ASP A 278 -5.46 -2.91 23.99
CA ASP A 278 -5.30 -4.31 23.60
C ASP A 278 -4.49 -5.02 24.68
N LYS A 279 -5.00 -6.14 25.20
CA LYS A 279 -4.36 -6.90 26.29
C LYS A 279 -3.05 -7.57 25.85
N GLU A 280 -2.86 -7.77 24.55
CA GLU A 280 -1.66 -8.38 23.97
C GLU A 280 -0.57 -7.34 23.65
N VAL A 281 -0.90 -6.04 23.68
CA VAL A 281 0.04 -4.97 23.34
C VAL A 281 0.43 -4.21 24.61
N PRO A 282 1.73 -4.14 24.95
CA PRO A 282 2.20 -3.37 26.09
C PRO A 282 1.83 -1.87 26.01
N PRO A 283 1.81 -1.16 27.15
CA PRO A 283 1.52 0.25 27.17
C PRO A 283 2.57 1.07 26.42
N ILE A 284 2.16 2.24 25.92
CA ILE A 284 3.07 3.22 25.35
C ILE A 284 3.73 4.07 26.44
N GLY A 285 4.90 4.61 26.12
CA GLY A 285 5.57 5.65 26.89
C GLY A 285 5.47 7.02 26.20
N PHE A 286 5.75 8.06 26.97
CA PHE A 286 5.89 9.41 26.48
C PHE A 286 7.22 9.99 26.95
N ILE A 287 7.97 10.56 26.01
CA ILE A 287 9.20 11.34 26.25
C ILE A 287 9.02 12.64 25.49
N LYS A 288 9.22 13.78 26.14
CA LYS A 288 9.12 15.07 25.47
C LYS A 288 10.22 15.17 24.40
N GLY A 289 9.83 15.52 23.18
CA GLY A 289 10.72 15.53 22.01
C GLY A 289 10.71 14.25 21.18
N ILE A 290 9.97 13.20 21.58
CA ILE A 290 9.78 11.96 20.84
C ILE A 290 8.31 11.81 20.48
N ASP A 291 7.99 11.51 19.21
CA ASP A 291 6.61 11.40 18.73
C ASP A 291 5.89 10.14 19.26
N LEU A 292 6.62 9.04 19.44
CA LEU A 292 6.06 7.79 19.98
C LEU A 292 7.11 6.95 20.70
N THR A 293 6.80 6.47 21.91
CA THR A 293 7.66 5.52 22.64
C THR A 293 6.89 4.23 22.94
N THR A 294 7.48 3.07 22.67
CA THR A 294 6.84 1.74 22.86
C THR A 294 7.79 0.75 23.57
N GLU A 295 7.24 -0.36 24.06
CA GLU A 295 7.99 -1.37 24.84
C GLU A 295 9.17 -1.97 24.07
N GLY A 296 8.98 -2.39 22.81
CA GLY A 296 10.01 -3.04 22.02
C GLY A 296 9.52 -4.30 21.32
N VAL A 297 10.05 -5.46 21.72
CA VAL A 297 9.93 -6.71 20.96
C VAL A 297 8.48 -7.17 20.82
N LEU A 298 7.67 -7.06 21.88
CA LEU A 298 6.27 -7.52 21.82
C LEU A 298 5.44 -6.67 20.87
N THR A 299 5.61 -5.34 20.93
CA THR A 299 4.96 -4.40 20.01
C THR A 299 5.40 -4.66 18.56
N LEU A 300 6.69 -4.90 18.31
CA LEU A 300 7.20 -5.20 16.96
C LEU A 300 6.71 -6.55 16.41
N ARG A 301 6.53 -7.57 17.25
CA ARG A 301 5.91 -8.84 16.83
C ARG A 301 4.48 -8.64 16.36
N LYS A 302 3.68 -7.87 17.12
CA LYS A 302 2.30 -7.54 16.72
C LYS A 302 2.29 -6.73 15.43
N LEU A 303 3.16 -5.72 15.33
CA LEU A 303 3.32 -4.90 14.12
C LEU A 303 3.65 -5.75 12.89
N LEU A 304 4.51 -6.76 13.03
CA LEU A 304 4.85 -7.67 11.94
C LEU A 304 3.61 -8.44 11.45
N SER A 305 2.80 -8.99 12.36
CA SER A 305 1.54 -9.63 11.99
C SER A 305 0.57 -8.67 11.29
N LEU A 306 0.48 -7.42 11.73
CA LEU A 306 -0.31 -6.39 11.06
C LEU A 306 0.23 -6.10 9.64
N SER A 307 1.56 -6.07 9.46
CA SER A 307 2.18 -5.81 8.16
C SER A 307 1.89 -6.91 7.13
N GLU A 308 1.81 -8.17 7.56
CA GLU A 308 1.48 -9.32 6.71
C GLU A 308 0.03 -9.22 6.21
N LYS A 309 -0.91 -8.91 7.12
CA LYS A 309 -2.31 -8.64 6.75
C LYS A 309 -2.44 -7.41 5.86
N TYR A 310 -1.65 -6.37 6.10
CA TYR A 310 -1.66 -5.15 5.30
C TYR A 310 -1.15 -5.39 3.86
N LEU A 311 -0.24 -6.35 3.67
CA LEU A 311 0.30 -6.71 2.37
C LEU A 311 -0.58 -7.66 1.58
N SER A 312 -1.40 -8.48 2.25
CA SER A 312 -2.28 -9.43 1.58
C SER A 312 -3.34 -8.69 0.74
N PRO A 313 -3.38 -8.89 -0.59
CA PRO A 313 -4.40 -8.28 -1.44
C PRO A 313 -5.80 -8.87 -1.25
N GLN A 314 -5.91 -10.04 -0.60
CA GLN A 314 -7.17 -10.75 -0.35
C GLN A 314 -7.70 -10.49 1.07
N ASP A 315 -6.87 -9.97 1.97
CA ASP A 315 -7.29 -9.66 3.33
C ASP A 315 -8.09 -8.35 3.32
N LEU A 316 -9.38 -8.43 3.67
CA LEU A 316 -10.30 -7.29 3.71
C LEU A 316 -10.36 -6.61 5.09
N ALA A 317 -9.47 -6.96 6.03
CA ALA A 317 -9.41 -6.24 7.29
C ALA A 317 -9.11 -4.76 7.01
N PRO A 318 -9.77 -3.83 7.72
CA PRO A 318 -9.55 -2.40 7.53
C PRO A 318 -8.06 -2.07 7.58
N LYS A 319 -7.58 -1.42 6.52
CA LYS A 319 -6.16 -1.03 6.42
C LYS A 319 -5.86 0.29 7.12
N CYS A 320 -6.82 0.80 7.89
CA CYS A 320 -6.66 1.97 8.76
C CYS A 320 -6.50 1.55 10.23
N PHE A 321 -5.56 2.19 10.93
CA PHE A 321 -5.20 1.79 12.30
C PHE A 321 -5.64 2.85 13.31
N LYS A 322 -6.92 2.80 13.73
CA LYS A 322 -7.52 3.81 14.63
C LYS A 322 -7.33 3.52 16.13
N LYS A 323 -6.81 2.35 16.52
CA LYS A 323 -6.57 2.02 17.92
C LYS A 323 -5.36 2.79 18.47
N ARG A 324 -5.38 3.07 19.78
CA ARG A 324 -4.34 3.85 20.48
C ARG A 324 -3.24 3.01 21.15
N ASP A 325 -3.20 1.71 20.88
CA ASP A 325 -2.10 0.86 21.34
C ASP A 325 -0.83 1.09 20.51
N GLY A 326 0.34 0.73 21.06
CA GLY A 326 1.63 1.01 20.41
C GLY A 326 1.79 0.35 19.04
N ALA A 327 1.22 -0.83 18.81
CA ALA A 327 1.35 -1.52 17.53
C ALA A 327 0.49 -0.85 16.45
N SER A 328 -0.73 -0.44 16.80
CA SER A 328 -1.62 0.29 15.89
C SER A 328 -1.11 1.69 15.55
N LEU A 329 -0.54 2.41 16.53
CA LEU A 329 0.08 3.72 16.28
C LEU A 329 1.31 3.60 15.36
N LEU A 330 2.13 2.56 15.55
CA LEU A 330 3.23 2.26 14.63
C LEU A 330 2.72 1.87 13.24
N ALA A 331 1.65 1.09 13.14
CA ALA A 331 1.07 0.69 11.86
C ALA A 331 0.50 1.89 11.08
N ASP A 332 -0.24 2.79 11.73
CA ASP A 332 -0.68 4.06 11.14
C ASP A 332 0.51 4.90 10.66
N MET A 333 1.52 5.08 11.52
CA MET A 333 2.68 5.90 11.19
C MET A 333 3.52 5.30 10.05
N LEU A 334 3.78 3.99 10.06
CA LEU A 334 4.71 3.34 9.14
C LEU A 334 4.05 2.82 7.86
N PHE A 335 2.84 2.28 7.94
CA PHE A 335 2.16 1.70 6.78
C PHE A 335 1.38 2.78 6.03
N GLU A 336 0.60 3.59 6.75
CA GLU A 336 -0.32 4.55 6.13
C GLU A 336 0.28 5.94 5.89
N LYS A 337 1.32 6.36 6.61
CA LYS A 337 1.82 7.76 6.53
C LYS A 337 3.25 7.88 6.04
N ALA A 338 4.17 7.04 6.54
CA ALA A 338 5.57 7.12 6.20
C ALA A 338 5.82 6.90 4.70
N THR A 339 6.90 7.49 4.21
CA THR A 339 7.39 7.34 2.83
C THR A 339 8.84 6.86 2.84
N LYS A 340 9.66 7.43 3.73
CA LYS A 340 11.00 6.97 4.08
C LYS A 340 11.04 6.59 5.55
N ILE A 341 11.67 5.46 5.86
CA ILE A 341 11.87 4.98 7.22
C ILE A 341 13.35 4.66 7.43
N VAL A 342 13.92 5.22 8.50
CA VAL A 342 15.30 4.96 8.94
C VAL A 342 15.25 4.20 10.24
N PHE A 343 15.81 3.00 10.27
CA PHE A 343 15.95 2.21 11.50
C PHE A 343 17.34 2.40 12.09
N TYR A 344 17.41 2.66 13.39
CA TYR A 344 18.60 2.63 14.24
C TYR A 344 18.48 1.41 15.13
N VAL A 345 19.20 0.34 14.78
CA VAL A 345 19.03 -0.99 15.37
C VAL A 345 20.19 -1.27 16.31
N GLY A 346 19.93 -1.12 17.60
CA GLY A 346 20.89 -1.44 18.66
C GLY A 346 21.19 -2.94 18.71
N GLN A 347 22.46 -3.33 18.75
CA GLN A 347 22.85 -4.75 18.80
C GLN A 347 23.24 -5.24 20.20
N SER A 348 23.03 -4.44 21.25
CA SER A 348 23.30 -4.88 22.62
C SER A 348 22.46 -6.08 23.08
N ILE A 349 23.03 -6.82 24.02
CA ILE A 349 22.42 -7.95 24.72
C ILE A 349 21.69 -7.40 25.95
N ASN A 350 20.40 -7.70 26.10
CA ASN A 350 19.66 -7.36 27.32
C ASN A 350 20.21 -8.17 28.50
N ALA A 351 20.76 -7.49 29.50
CA ALA A 351 21.29 -8.11 30.72
C ALA A 351 20.19 -8.85 31.54
N ALA A 352 18.92 -8.45 31.41
CA ALA A 352 17.77 -9.07 32.08
C ALA A 352 17.42 -10.49 31.54
N HIS A 353 18.01 -10.90 30.41
CA HIS A 353 17.79 -12.21 29.78
C HIS A 353 19.12 -12.96 29.53
N GLN A 354 20.10 -12.81 30.43
CA GLN A 354 21.33 -13.60 30.41
C GLN A 354 20.98 -15.11 30.51
N GLY A 355 21.12 -15.84 29.39
CA GLY A 355 20.92 -17.29 29.32
C GLY A 355 20.27 -17.84 28.04
N LEU A 356 19.70 -16.98 27.18
CA LEU A 356 19.10 -17.41 25.91
C LEU A 356 19.74 -16.69 24.70
N PRO A 357 20.48 -17.38 23.81
CA PRO A 357 21.03 -16.81 22.56
C PRO A 357 19.97 -16.34 21.54
N ILE A 358 18.68 -16.48 21.89
CA ILE A 358 17.54 -16.38 20.98
C ILE A 358 17.09 -14.92 20.79
N ASP A 359 17.29 -14.05 21.79
CA ASP A 359 16.56 -12.77 21.87
C ASP A 359 17.11 -11.67 20.94
N ILE A 360 18.44 -11.58 20.79
CA ILE A 360 19.08 -10.64 19.84
C ILE A 360 18.76 -11.05 18.41
N THR A 361 18.93 -12.34 18.12
CA THR A 361 18.61 -12.94 16.82
C THR A 361 17.15 -12.68 16.47
N MET A 362 16.25 -12.73 17.45
CA MET A 362 14.83 -12.49 17.23
C MET A 362 14.51 -11.02 16.95
N LYS A 363 15.06 -10.06 17.71
CA LYS A 363 14.88 -8.62 17.45
C LYS A 363 15.38 -8.24 16.05
N LEU A 364 16.60 -8.66 15.69
CA LEU A 364 17.19 -8.36 14.38
C LEU A 364 16.33 -8.95 13.26
N LYS A 365 15.92 -10.23 13.40
CA LYS A 365 15.03 -10.88 12.43
C LYS A 365 13.68 -10.18 12.29
N LEU A 366 13.09 -9.69 13.39
CA LEU A 366 11.83 -8.94 13.35
C LEU A 366 11.98 -7.63 12.57
N VAL A 367 13.05 -6.87 12.82
CA VAL A 367 13.32 -5.62 12.10
C VAL A 367 13.58 -5.89 10.62
N GLU A 368 14.35 -6.93 10.28
CA GLU A 368 14.61 -7.32 8.90
C GLU A 368 13.33 -7.72 8.15
N MET A 369 12.47 -8.54 8.78
CA MET A 369 11.18 -8.94 8.19
C MET A 369 10.25 -7.73 8.03
N LEU A 370 10.18 -6.84 9.02
CA LEU A 370 9.43 -5.59 8.92
C LEU A 370 9.96 -4.70 7.79
N ALA A 371 11.28 -4.53 7.69
CA ALA A 371 11.91 -3.76 6.63
C ALA A 371 11.60 -4.34 5.24
N GLN A 372 11.62 -5.67 5.10
CA GLN A 372 11.21 -6.34 3.86
C GLN A 372 9.74 -6.08 3.53
N ASN A 373 8.84 -6.16 4.52
CA ASN A 373 7.42 -5.90 4.31
C ASN A 373 7.16 -4.44 3.94
N LEU A 374 7.81 -3.49 4.60
CA LEU A 374 7.72 -2.06 4.27
C LEU A 374 8.25 -1.76 2.86
N ARG A 375 9.34 -2.41 2.43
CA ARG A 375 9.82 -2.31 1.03
C ARG A 375 8.79 -2.84 0.04
N LYS A 376 8.10 -3.94 0.35
CA LYS A 376 6.97 -4.46 -0.47
C LYS A 376 5.77 -3.51 -0.50
N MET A 377 5.64 -2.61 0.48
CA MET A 377 4.66 -1.51 0.46
C MET A 377 5.15 -0.30 -0.36
N GLY A 378 6.33 -0.39 -1.00
CA GLY A 378 6.95 0.67 -1.80
C GLY A 378 7.82 1.64 -1.01
N LYS A 379 7.88 1.53 0.33
CA LYS A 379 8.57 2.52 1.19
C LYS A 379 10.09 2.44 1.03
N SER A 380 10.77 3.59 1.16
CA SER A 380 12.23 3.67 1.17
C SER A 380 12.77 3.34 2.57
N ILE A 381 13.60 2.31 2.71
CA ILE A 381 14.08 1.81 4.00
C ILE A 381 15.59 1.84 4.11
N GLU A 382 16.09 2.51 5.14
CA GLU A 382 17.49 2.56 5.54
C GLU A 382 17.67 1.83 6.89
N LEU A 383 18.68 0.95 6.98
CA LEU A 383 18.99 0.20 8.21
C LEU A 383 20.38 0.60 8.69
N ASN A 384 20.44 1.25 9.85
CA ASN A 384 21.66 1.64 10.53
C ASN A 384 21.82 0.78 11.80
N TYR A 385 22.83 -0.10 11.81
CA TYR A 385 23.13 -0.92 12.98
C TYR A 385 24.07 -0.15 13.93
N THR A 386 23.74 -0.18 15.23
CA THR A 386 24.36 0.66 16.27
C THR A 386 24.78 -0.13 17.50
#